data_AF-A0A7W0ZV63-F1
#
_entry.id   AF-A0A7W0ZV63-F1
#
_cell.length_a   1.000
_cell.length_b   1.000
_cell.length_c   1.000
_cell.angle_alpha   90.00
_cell.angle_beta   90.00
_cell.angle_gamma   90.00
#
_symmetry.space_group_name_H-M   'P 1'
#
loop_
_entity.id
_entity.type
_entity.pdbx_description
1 polymer ?
#
loop_
_entity_poly.entity_id
_entity_poly.type
_entity_poly.pdbx_seq_one_letter_code
_entity_poly.pdbx_strand_id
1 'polypeptide(L)' 'MSTALEASKESLLAELTAEHRRLDEQVQSLERRRSLTPAEQAEVSRLKKQKLLTKDRIARLA' A
#
# COMPACT_ATOMS: atom_id res chain seq x y z
N MET A 1 -7.62 -30.28 -3.00
CA MET A 1 -7.79 -29.00 -3.73
C MET A 1 -7.68 -27.75 -2.83
N SER A 2 -7.84 -27.85 -1.50
CA SER A 2 -7.77 -26.67 -0.59
C SER A 2 -6.39 -26.03 -0.45
N THR A 3 -5.30 -26.79 -0.60
CA THR A 3 -3.93 -26.32 -0.33
C THR A 3 -3.41 -25.29 -1.34
N ALA A 4 -3.78 -25.42 -2.62
CA ALA A 4 -3.35 -24.50 -3.67
C ALA A 4 -4.03 -23.12 -3.56
N LEU A 5 -5.28 -23.08 -3.09
CA LEU A 5 -6.01 -21.84 -2.87
C LEU A 5 -5.43 -21.05 -1.68
N GLU A 6 -5.13 -21.72 -0.58
CA GLU A 6 -4.51 -21.08 0.59
C GLU A 6 -3.10 -20.57 0.27
N ALA A 7 -2.28 -21.35 -0.45
CA ALA A 7 -0.97 -20.88 -0.91
C ALA A 7 -1.05 -19.64 -1.81
N SER A 8 -2.08 -19.56 -2.67
CA SER A 8 -2.33 -18.40 -3.53
C SER A 8 -2.75 -17.16 -2.71
N LYS A 9 -3.63 -17.33 -1.71
CA LYS A 9 -4.01 -16.25 -0.79
C LYS A 9 -2.81 -15.73 0.00
N GLU A 10 -1.95 -16.62 0.46
CA GLU A 10 -0.77 -16.26 1.25
C GLU A 10 0.27 -15.49 0.41
N SER A 11 0.46 -15.90 -0.85
CA SER A 11 1.26 -15.13 -1.82
C SER A 11 0.67 -13.74 -2.06
N LEU A 12 -0.64 -13.66 -2.30
CA LEU A 12 -1.33 -12.39 -2.53
C LEU A 12 -1.26 -11.48 -1.30
N LEU A 13 -1.38 -12.03 -0.10
CA LEU A 13 -1.25 -11.30 1.16
C LEU A 13 0.17 -10.74 1.32
N ALA A 14 1.20 -11.52 1.00
CA ALA A 14 2.59 -11.07 1.02
C ALA A 14 2.84 -9.93 0.02
N GLU A 15 2.32 -10.05 -1.20
CA GLU A 15 2.43 -9.02 -2.25
C GLU A 15 1.75 -7.71 -1.82
N LEU A 16 0.51 -7.78 -1.32
CA LEU A 16 -0.21 -6.59 -0.86
C LEU A 16 0.47 -5.94 0.35
N THR A 17 1.05 -6.74 1.25
CA THR A 17 1.81 -6.23 2.40
C THR A 17 3.06 -5.48 1.93
N ALA A 18 3.78 -6.03 0.96
CA ALA A 18 4.95 -5.38 0.36
C ALA A 18 4.55 -4.07 -0.35
N GLU A 19 3.45 -4.07 -1.11
CA GLU A 19 2.92 -2.86 -1.75
C GLU A 19 2.52 -1.80 -0.72
N HIS A 20 1.79 -2.18 0.32
CA HIS A 20 1.36 -1.27 1.39
C HIS A 20 2.57 -0.61 2.07
N ARG A 21 3.62 -1.38 2.37
CA ARG A 21 4.87 -0.86 2.93
C ARG A 21 5.56 0.12 1.97
N ARG A 22 5.66 -0.24 0.68
CA ARG A 22 6.27 0.63 -0.34
C ARG A 22 5.50 1.96 -0.50
N LEU A 23 4.17 1.93 -0.42
CA LEU A 23 3.34 3.13 -0.47
C LEU A 23 3.57 4.01 0.76
N ASP A 24 3.71 3.39 1.95
CA ASP A 24 4.02 4.11 3.17
C ASP A 24 5.39 4.80 3.12
N GLU A 25 6.42 4.10 2.67
CA GLU A 25 7.77 4.66 2.51
C GLU A 25 7.79 5.85 1.55
N GLN A 26 7.02 5.80 0.45
CA GLN A 26 6.87 6.93 -0.48
C GLN A 26 6.17 8.13 0.16
N VAL A 27 5.08 7.90 0.91
CA VAL A 27 4.39 8.97 1.65
C VAL A 27 5.34 9.61 2.65
N GLN A 28 6.05 8.82 3.45
CA GLN A 28 6.99 9.34 4.44
C GLN A 28 8.14 10.13 3.81
N SER A 29 8.66 9.68 2.67
CA SER A 29 9.72 10.39 1.94
C SER A 29 9.28 11.80 1.52
N LEU A 30 8.05 11.94 1.02
CA LEU A 30 7.49 13.24 0.66
C LEU A 30 7.17 14.08 1.89
N GLU A 31 6.57 13.52 2.93
CA GLU A 31 6.20 14.25 4.16
C GLU A 31 7.39 14.77 4.96
N ARG A 32 8.59 14.18 4.80
CA ARG A 32 9.83 14.70 5.42
C ARG A 32 10.30 16.01 4.81
N ARG A 33 9.78 16.40 3.64
CA ARG A 33 10.17 17.64 2.98
C ARG A 33 9.56 18.83 3.71
N ARG A 34 10.35 19.89 3.88
CA ARG A 34 9.93 21.14 4.55
C ARG A 34 8.70 21.79 3.91
N SER A 35 8.51 21.60 2.61
CA SER A 35 7.35 22.08 1.85
C SER A 35 7.14 21.20 0.61
N LEU A 36 5.88 21.03 0.23
CA LEU A 36 5.47 20.30 -0.95
C LEU A 36 4.93 21.25 -2.02
N THR A 37 5.33 21.03 -3.27
CA THR A 37 4.70 21.66 -4.42
C THR A 37 3.25 21.17 -4.56
N PRO A 38 2.37 21.89 -5.28
CA PRO A 38 1.00 21.43 -5.50
C PRO A 38 0.91 20.03 -6.13
N ALA A 39 1.84 19.70 -7.05
CA ALA A 39 1.94 18.38 -7.65
C ALA A 39 2.29 17.30 -6.61
N GLU A 40 3.21 17.60 -5.70
CA GLU A 40 3.60 16.67 -4.63
C GLU A 40 2.50 16.49 -3.59
N GLN A 41 1.71 17.52 -3.29
CA GLN A 41 0.54 17.40 -2.41
C GLN A 41 -0.54 16.50 -3.03
N ALA A 42 -0.78 16.65 -4.34
CA ALA A 42 -1.67 15.76 -5.08
C ALA A 42 -1.15 14.32 -5.06
N GLU A 43 0.17 14.14 -5.22
CA GLU A 43 0.82 12.83 -5.18
C GLU A 43 0.73 12.17 -3.80
N VAL A 44 0.99 12.90 -2.71
CA VAL A 44 0.79 12.39 -1.34
C VAL A 44 -0.65 11.96 -1.13
N SER A 45 -1.62 12.74 -1.61
CA SER A 45 -3.04 12.40 -1.52
C SER A 45 -3.38 11.13 -2.30
N ARG A 46 -2.79 10.96 -3.49
CA ARG A 46 -2.92 9.76 -4.33
C ARG A 46 -2.32 8.53 -3.63
N LEU A 47 -1.09 8.65 -3.10
CA LEU A 47 -0.40 7.57 -2.39
C LEU A 47 -1.13 7.14 -1.13
N LYS A 48 -1.66 8.09 -0.34
CA LYS A 48 -2.48 7.78 0.85
C LYS A 48 -3.76 7.01 0.49
N LYS A 49 -4.43 7.38 -0.60
CA LYS A 49 -5.61 6.64 -1.10
C LYS A 49 -5.23 5.22 -1.52
N GLN A 50 -4.13 5.06 -2.26
CA GLN A 50 -3.65 3.72 -2.64
C GLN A 50 -3.31 2.89 -1.40
N LYS A 51 -2.62 3.46 -0.42
CA LYS A 51 -2.27 2.78 0.83
C LYS A 51 -3.53 2.30 1.58
N LEU A 52 -4.56 3.14 1.66
CA LEU A 52 -5.84 2.77 2.26
C LEU A 52 -6.50 1.59 1.52
N LEU A 53 -6.58 1.66 0.19
CA LEU A 53 -7.16 0.58 -0.62
C LEU A 53 -6.38 -0.74 -0.48
N THR A 54 -5.04 -0.69 -0.44
CA THR A 54 -4.21 -1.88 -0.24
C THR A 54 -4.40 -2.45 1.16
N LYS A 55 -4.48 -1.60 2.20
CA LYS A 55 -4.81 -2.01 3.57
C LYS A 55 -6.19 -2.71 3.64
N ASP A 56 -7.20 -2.16 2.96
CA ASP A 56 -8.53 -2.76 2.92
C ASP A 56 -8.55 -4.10 2.19
N ARG A 57 -7.69 -4.28 1.17
CA ARG A 57 -7.51 -5.59 0.51
C ARG A 57 -6.85 -6.61 1.41
N ILE A 58 -5.79 -6.22 2.14
CA ILE A 58 -5.13 -7.05 3.15
C ILE A 58 -6.15 -7.51 4.19
N ALA A 59 -6.95 -6.58 4.74
CA ALA A 59 -7.96 -6.89 5.76
C ALA A 59 -9.09 -7.82 5.29
N ARG A 60 -9.28 -7.99 3.97
CA ARG A 60 -10.23 -8.95 3.40
C ARG A 60 -9.62 -10.33 3.14
N LEU A 61 -8.29 -10.44 3.15
CA LEU A 61 -7.55 -11.66 2.84
C LEU A 61 -6.92 -12.31 4.08
N ALA A 62 -6.62 -11.52 5.12
CA ALA A 62 -6.18 -11.96 6.44
C ALA A 62 -7.37 -12.41 7.30
#